data_AF-A0A352FVA6-F1
#
_entry.id   AF-A0A352FVA6-F1
#
_cell.length_a   1.000
_cell.length_b   1.000
_cell.length_c   1.000
_cell.angle_alpha   90.00
_cell.angle_beta   90.00
_cell.angle_gamma   90.00
#
_symmetry.space_group_name_H-M   'P 1'
#
loop_
_entity.id
_entity.type
_entity.pdbx_description
1 polymer ?
#
loop_
_entity_poly.entity_id
_entity_poly.type
_entity_poly.pdbx_seq_one_letter_code
_entity_poly.pdbx_strand_id
1 'polypeptide(L)'
;MMRLRITRVKQVGLVLAGVMMAATLLIASAPARATADDDSGALYKSKCAMCHGQTAEKKFDAAKGDDDLMQIVLKGKQAEKPPNMPAFADRGITADQAKALVAFMKSQKH
;
A
#
# COMPACT_ATOMS: atom_id res chain seq x y z
N MET A 1 55.58 -25.02 23.90
CA MET A 1 54.89 -23.87 23.26
C MET A 1 53.45 -24.26 22.86
N MET A 2 52.42 -24.05 23.70
CA MET A 2 51.03 -24.41 23.35
C MET A 2 50.00 -23.42 23.94
N ARG A 3 50.28 -22.12 23.89
CA ARG A 3 49.32 -21.07 24.32
C ARG A 3 48.91 -20.11 23.19
N LEU A 4 49.57 -20.16 22.03
CA LEU A 4 49.38 -19.18 20.95
C LEU A 4 48.31 -19.55 19.90
N ARG A 5 47.88 -20.84 19.82
CA ARG A 5 46.90 -21.30 18.82
C ARG A 5 45.44 -21.20 19.29
N ILE A 6 45.17 -21.33 20.59
CA ILE A 6 43.80 -21.39 21.16
C ILE A 6 43.13 -20.00 21.16
N THR A 7 43.90 -18.94 21.37
CA THR A 7 43.41 -17.54 21.39
C THR A 7 42.96 -17.05 20.01
N ARG A 8 43.64 -17.46 18.92
CA ARG A 8 43.24 -17.09 17.55
C ARG A 8 41.92 -17.73 17.12
N VAL A 9 41.67 -19.00 17.48
CA VAL A 9 40.40 -19.69 17.15
C VAL A 9 39.22 -19.06 17.89
N LYS A 10 39.42 -18.67 19.17
CA LYS A 10 38.39 -18.00 19.98
C LYS A 10 38.11 -16.57 19.50
N GLN A 11 39.12 -15.85 19.00
CA GLN A 11 38.97 -14.52 18.39
C GLN A 11 38.27 -14.59 17.03
N VAL A 12 38.58 -15.57 16.18
CA VAL A 12 37.91 -15.77 14.89
C VAL A 12 36.42 -16.11 15.10
N GLY A 13 36.10 -16.98 16.07
CA GLY A 13 34.71 -17.30 16.42
C GLY A 13 33.92 -16.09 16.93
N LEU A 14 34.53 -15.23 17.75
CA LEU A 14 33.91 -14.01 18.27
C LEU A 14 33.65 -12.98 17.16
N VAL A 15 34.57 -12.85 16.20
CA VAL A 15 34.44 -11.94 15.05
C VAL A 15 33.34 -12.43 14.09
N LEU A 16 33.29 -13.73 13.79
CA LEU A 16 32.23 -14.32 12.96
C LEU A 16 30.83 -14.18 13.59
N ALA A 17 30.72 -14.39 14.90
CA ALA A 17 29.46 -14.18 15.62
C ALA A 17 29.05 -12.69 15.65
N GLY A 18 30.02 -11.78 15.84
CA GLY A 18 29.77 -10.34 15.82
C GLY A 18 29.34 -9.79 14.45
N VAL A 19 29.94 -10.30 13.36
CA VAL A 19 29.57 -9.90 11.99
C VAL A 19 28.16 -10.36 11.61
N MET A 20 27.76 -11.58 12.04
CA MET A 20 26.40 -12.08 11.84
C MET A 20 25.37 -11.28 12.65
N MET A 21 25.69 -10.85 13.87
CA MET A 21 24.82 -10.03 14.72
C MET A 21 24.68 -8.59 14.19
N ALA A 22 25.72 -8.03 13.58
CA ALA A 22 25.66 -6.69 12.96
C ALA A 22 24.86 -6.69 11.66
N ALA A 23 24.86 -7.79 10.90
CA ALA A 23 24.11 -7.94 9.66
C ALA A 23 22.59 -7.99 9.88
N THR A 24 22.11 -8.50 11.02
CA THR A 24 20.67 -8.57 11.33
C THR A 24 20.08 -7.22 11.75
N LEU A 25 20.87 -6.33 12.37
CA LEU A 25 20.40 -4.99 12.75
C LEU A 25 20.22 -4.03 11.56
N LEU A 26 20.93 -4.23 10.45
CA LEU A 26 20.85 -3.36 9.27
C LEU A 26 19.61 -3.60 8.39
N ILE A 27 18.86 -4.69 8.62
CA ILE A 27 17.65 -5.02 7.86
C ILE A 27 16.39 -4.39 8.52
N ALA A 28 16.45 -4.02 9.79
CA ALA A 28 15.32 -3.51 10.56
C ALA A 28 15.01 -2.01 10.37
N SER A 29 15.83 -1.27 9.62
CA SER A 29 15.70 0.17 9.40
C SER A 29 15.05 0.54 8.06
N ALA A 30 14.42 -0.41 7.37
CA ALA A 30 13.48 -0.04 6.31
C ALA A 30 12.28 0.66 6.97
N PRO A 31 11.86 1.86 6.52
CA PRO A 31 10.59 2.39 6.99
C PRO A 31 9.54 1.37 6.57
N ALA A 32 8.82 0.83 7.55
CA ALA A 32 7.57 0.14 7.29
C ALA A 32 6.67 1.17 6.61
N ARG A 33 6.68 1.20 5.26
CA ARG A 33 5.65 1.89 4.49
C ARG A 33 4.35 1.25 4.97
N ALA A 34 3.54 2.06 5.64
CA ALA A 34 2.29 1.64 6.22
C ALA A 34 1.53 0.74 5.24
N THR A 35 1.24 -0.48 5.68
CA THR A 35 0.42 -1.45 4.98
C THR A 35 -1.03 -0.94 4.96
N ALA A 36 -1.33 -0.04 4.04
CA ALA A 36 -2.69 0.27 3.61
C ALA A 36 -2.95 -0.20 2.16
N ASP A 37 -1.96 -0.84 1.51
CA ASP A 37 -1.85 -0.83 0.05
C ASP A 37 -1.38 -2.16 -0.58
N ASP A 38 -1.87 -3.31 -0.12
CA ASP A 38 -1.70 -4.54 -0.94
C ASP A 38 -2.98 -4.92 -1.72
N ASP A 39 -4.15 -4.33 -1.39
CA ASP A 39 -5.42 -4.71 -2.04
C ASP A 39 -6.19 -3.53 -2.63
N SER A 40 -5.71 -2.29 -2.56
CA SER A 40 -6.43 -1.13 -3.14
C SER A 40 -6.66 -1.31 -4.66
N GLY A 41 -5.64 -1.80 -5.38
CA GLY A 41 -5.74 -2.12 -6.81
C GLY A 41 -6.66 -3.30 -7.12
N ALA A 42 -6.69 -4.34 -6.28
CA ALA A 42 -7.55 -5.51 -6.49
C ALA A 42 -9.01 -5.25 -6.05
N LEU A 43 -9.23 -4.48 -4.98
CA LEU A 43 -10.52 -3.88 -4.64
C LEU A 43 -11.02 -2.99 -5.77
N TYR A 44 -10.18 -2.12 -6.32
CA TYR A 44 -10.54 -1.28 -7.47
C TYR A 44 -10.96 -2.14 -8.67
N LYS A 45 -10.16 -3.16 -9.01
CA LYS A 45 -10.45 -4.06 -10.13
C LYS A 45 -11.77 -4.82 -9.94
N SER A 46 -12.09 -5.23 -8.73
CA SER A 46 -13.29 -6.03 -8.43
C SER A 46 -14.57 -5.20 -8.28
N LYS A 47 -14.48 -3.94 -7.83
CA LYS A 47 -15.66 -3.11 -7.50
C LYS A 47 -15.86 -1.90 -8.40
N CYS A 48 -14.81 -1.38 -9.03
CA CYS A 48 -14.81 -0.06 -9.68
C CYS A 48 -14.53 -0.12 -11.18
N ALA A 49 -13.62 -1.01 -11.60
CA ALA A 49 -13.08 -1.05 -12.96
C ALA A 49 -14.12 -1.30 -14.05
N MET A 50 -15.26 -1.93 -13.74
CA MET A 50 -16.36 -2.14 -14.69
C MET A 50 -16.88 -0.81 -15.27
N CYS A 51 -16.92 0.26 -14.47
CA CYS A 51 -17.44 1.56 -14.90
C CYS A 51 -16.33 2.58 -15.13
N HIS A 52 -15.24 2.50 -14.36
CA HIS A 52 -14.14 3.47 -14.39
C HIS A 52 -12.96 3.05 -15.28
N GLY A 53 -12.98 1.84 -15.86
CA GLY A 53 -11.86 1.31 -16.64
C GLY A 53 -10.80 0.66 -15.77
N GLN A 54 -9.83 -0.03 -16.36
CA GLN A 54 -8.84 -0.80 -15.58
C GLN A 54 -7.87 0.08 -14.80
N THR A 55 -7.65 1.30 -15.27
CA THR A 55 -6.73 2.28 -14.70
C THR A 55 -7.46 3.57 -14.35
N ALA A 56 -8.76 3.51 -14.04
CA ALA A 56 -9.58 4.67 -13.67
C ALA A 56 -9.71 5.76 -14.74
N GLU A 57 -9.44 5.43 -16.00
CA GLU A 57 -9.38 6.34 -17.13
C GLU A 57 -10.76 6.90 -17.55
N LYS A 58 -11.84 6.48 -16.89
CA LYS A 58 -13.20 6.92 -17.17
C LYS A 58 -13.87 7.50 -15.94
N LYS A 59 -14.65 8.56 -16.16
CA LYS A 59 -15.60 9.12 -15.18
C LYS A 59 -14.95 9.47 -13.83
N PHE A 60 -13.64 9.75 -13.84
CA PHE A 60 -12.88 10.20 -12.69
C PHE A 60 -12.47 11.65 -12.90
N ASP A 61 -12.68 12.48 -11.88
CA ASP A 61 -12.33 13.90 -11.89
C ASP A 61 -11.24 14.13 -10.84
N ALA A 62 -9.98 14.03 -11.29
CA ALA A 62 -8.82 14.16 -10.41
C ALA A 62 -8.64 15.58 -9.84
N ALA A 63 -9.33 16.58 -10.40
CA ALA A 63 -9.28 17.96 -9.93
C ALA A 63 -10.07 18.18 -8.63
N LYS A 64 -10.95 17.25 -8.25
CA LYS A 64 -11.66 17.29 -6.96
C LYS A 64 -10.71 17.00 -5.79
N GLY A 65 -11.04 17.61 -4.64
CA GLY A 65 -10.37 17.33 -3.38
C GLY A 65 -10.52 15.86 -2.96
N ASP A 66 -9.54 15.34 -2.22
CA ASP A 66 -9.55 13.94 -1.78
C ASP A 66 -10.80 13.62 -0.94
N ASP A 67 -11.18 14.52 -0.04
CA ASP A 67 -12.38 14.35 0.79
C ASP A 67 -13.66 14.29 -0.05
N ASP A 68 -13.80 15.13 -1.06
CA ASP A 68 -14.94 15.10 -1.98
C ASP A 68 -15.01 13.77 -2.73
N LEU A 69 -13.87 13.29 -3.23
CA LEU A 69 -13.77 12.02 -3.93
C LEU A 69 -14.09 10.84 -3.01
N MET A 70 -13.62 10.87 -1.76
CA MET A 70 -13.94 9.86 -0.75
C MET A 70 -15.44 9.87 -0.42
N GLN A 71 -16.05 11.04 -0.25
CA GLN A 71 -17.49 11.15 -0.03
C GLN A 71 -18.29 10.62 -1.21
N ILE A 72 -17.85 10.87 -2.45
CA ILE A 72 -18.47 10.31 -3.66
C ILE A 72 -18.38 8.78 -3.67
N VAL A 73 -17.23 8.20 -3.29
CA VAL A 73 -17.08 6.73 -3.18
C VAL A 73 -18.04 6.16 -2.14
N LEU A 74 -18.11 6.78 -0.96
CA LEU A 74 -18.91 6.26 0.15
C LEU A 74 -20.42 6.42 -0.09
N LYS A 75 -20.86 7.60 -0.55
CA LYS A 75 -22.28 7.97 -0.70
C LYS A 75 -22.83 7.72 -2.11
N GLY A 76 -21.96 7.44 -3.07
CA GLY A 76 -22.34 7.37 -4.48
C GLY A 76 -22.59 8.75 -5.07
N LYS A 77 -22.86 8.77 -6.37
CA LYS A 77 -23.16 10.00 -7.11
C LYS A 77 -24.15 9.72 -8.22
N GLN A 78 -25.21 10.52 -8.26
CA GLN A 78 -26.11 10.55 -9.40
C GLN A 78 -25.38 11.15 -10.61
N ALA A 79 -25.34 10.40 -11.70
CA ALA A 79 -24.82 10.86 -12.98
C ALA A 79 -25.97 11.49 -13.78
N GLU A 80 -25.65 12.42 -14.68
CA GLU A 80 -26.65 13.03 -15.58
C GLU A 80 -27.30 11.99 -16.51
N LYS A 81 -26.57 10.92 -16.82
CA LYS A 81 -27.04 9.79 -17.61
C LYS A 81 -26.70 8.49 -16.88
N PRO A 82 -27.62 7.50 -16.84
CA PRO A 82 -27.34 6.19 -16.26
C PRO A 82 -26.08 5.53 -16.86
N PRO A 83 -25.35 4.69 -16.10
CA PRO A 83 -25.62 4.28 -14.72
C PRO A 83 -25.13 5.30 -13.66
N ASN A 84 -25.86 5.38 -12.55
CA ASN A 84 -25.43 6.13 -11.36
C ASN A 84 -24.30 5.40 -10.64
N MET A 85 -23.41 6.14 -9.98
CA MET A 85 -22.39 5.55 -9.11
C MET A 85 -23.05 5.15 -7.78
N PRO A 86 -23.02 3.86 -7.40
CA PRO A 86 -23.66 3.40 -6.17
C PRO A 86 -22.90 3.88 -4.92
N ALA A 87 -23.60 3.96 -3.79
CA ALA A 87 -22.97 4.13 -2.48
C ALA A 87 -22.22 2.85 -2.11
N PHE A 88 -20.91 2.95 -1.91
CA PHE A 88 -20.10 1.79 -1.54
C PHE A 88 -19.97 1.58 -0.03
N ALA A 89 -20.38 2.56 0.79
CA ALA A 89 -20.48 2.37 2.24
C ALA A 89 -21.42 1.21 2.59
N ASP A 90 -22.58 1.14 1.94
CA ASP A 90 -23.56 0.04 2.11
C ASP A 90 -23.05 -1.30 1.55
N ARG A 91 -21.96 -1.27 0.79
CA ARG A 91 -21.29 -2.44 0.20
C ARG A 91 -20.02 -2.83 0.95
N GLY A 92 -19.82 -2.26 2.13
CA GLY A 92 -18.73 -2.60 3.04
C GLY A 92 -17.42 -1.85 2.78
N ILE A 93 -17.40 -0.82 1.93
CA ILE A 93 -16.22 0.04 1.78
C ILE A 93 -16.13 1.01 2.95
N THR A 94 -15.02 0.95 3.68
CA THR A 94 -14.73 1.85 4.81
C THR A 94 -14.15 3.18 4.33
N ALA A 95 -14.07 4.17 5.22
CA ALA A 95 -13.43 5.45 4.91
C ALA A 95 -11.95 5.28 4.53
N ASP A 96 -11.22 4.39 5.21
CA ASP A 96 -9.82 4.11 4.91
C ASP A 96 -9.65 3.46 3.54
N GLN A 97 -10.53 2.53 3.17
CA GLN A 97 -10.54 1.93 1.84
C GLN A 97 -10.92 2.94 0.77
N ALA A 98 -11.88 3.84 1.03
CA ALA A 98 -12.22 4.93 0.11
C ALA A 98 -11.00 5.85 -0.13
N LYS A 99 -10.26 6.19 0.93
CA LYS A 99 -9.03 6.97 0.81
C LYS A 99 -7.98 6.25 -0.04
N ALA A 100 -7.75 4.97 0.22
CA ALA A 100 -6.80 4.16 -0.55
C ALA A 100 -7.22 4.04 -2.03
N LEU A 101 -8.50 3.85 -2.31
CA LEU A 101 -9.04 3.81 -3.68
C LEU A 101 -8.86 5.14 -4.41
N VAL A 102 -9.14 6.27 -3.76
CA VAL A 102 -8.93 7.60 -4.35
C VAL A 102 -7.45 7.82 -4.65
N ALA A 103 -6.56 7.46 -3.72
CA ALA A 103 -5.12 7.54 -3.93
C ALA A 103 -4.67 6.64 -5.10
N PHE A 104 -5.19 5.41 -5.19
CA PHE A 104 -4.94 4.50 -6.30
C PHE A 104 -5.39 5.09 -7.63
N MET A 105 -6.61 5.66 -7.69
CA MET A 105 -7.14 6.27 -8.91
C MET A 105 -6.30 7.50 -9.33
N LYS A 106 -5.85 8.33 -8.39
CA LYS A 106 -4.98 9.49 -8.67
C LYS A 106 -3.57 9.08 -9.12
N SER A 107 -3.08 7.92 -8.72
CA SER A 107 -1.75 7.44 -9.13
C SER A 107 -1.74 6.84 -10.54
N GLN A 108 -2.91 6.59 -11.15
CA GLN A 108 -3.01 6.13 -12.53
C GLN A 108 -2.68 7.25 -13.52
N LYS A 109 -2.18 6.86 -14.68
CA LYS A 109 -1.90 7.77 -15.79
C LYS A 109 -3.20 8.00 -16.56
N HIS A 110 -3.78 9.19 -16.44
CA HIS A 110 -4.98 9.64 -17.17
C HIS A 110 -4.62 10.63 -18.26
#